data_AF-A0AB35BGV1-F1
#
_entry.id   AF-A0AB35BGV1-F1
#
_cell.length_a   1.000
_cell.length_b   1.000
_cell.length_c   1.000
_cell.angle_alpha   90.00
_cell.angle_beta   90.00
_cell.angle_gamma   90.00
#
_symmetry.space_group_name_H-M   'P 1'
#
loop_
_entity.id
_entity.type
_entity.pdbx_description
1 polymer ?
#
loop_
_entity_poly.entity_id
_entity_poly.type
_entity_poly.pdbx_seq_one_letter_code
_entity_poly.pdbx_strand_id
1 'polypeptide(L)'
;MNAAGRKGRKSGRGVLRVLIVLIVVLLLALVALVAWYLLAGRVPAPPPGPGPEPERPSAQPASCPDVQVVAIPGTWESSAIDDPFNPGANPASLMLNITRPLQAQFEGQRAEVYTVPYVAQFSNPVALPPDGQMSYNKSRGEGTARASEAMSAMHANCPLTTFMLLGFSQGAVIAGDLASSIGAGTGPVPADLVLGVGLIADGRREPGTAQIVGTPVAGVGAELSLGGLKVPGMTMTGARPGGFGSLGDRVVDICAPSDGICDAPANAFNPVNFLASLARIGEYINNPVHAMYNSFVVDQNGTTATQWMTNWAADKVRSAPTPAHE
;
A
#
# COMPACT_ATOMS: atom_id res chain seq x y z
N MET A 1 -33.81 20.55 -79.08
CA MET A 1 -32.82 21.39 -78.36
C MET A 1 -32.72 20.89 -76.92
N ASN A 2 -31.48 20.64 -76.48
CA ASN A 2 -31.12 19.86 -75.30
C ASN A 2 -31.47 20.54 -73.96
N ALA A 3 -32.06 19.78 -73.01
CA ALA A 3 -32.09 20.14 -71.60
C ALA A 3 -31.48 19.00 -70.78
N ALA A 4 -30.14 18.97 -70.72
CA ALA A 4 -29.40 18.05 -69.87
C ALA A 4 -29.43 18.54 -68.42
N GLY A 5 -30.10 17.77 -67.55
CA GLY A 5 -30.08 17.99 -66.11
C GLY A 5 -28.68 17.74 -65.53
N ARG A 6 -28.07 18.77 -64.94
CA ARG A 6 -26.82 18.64 -64.18
C ARG A 6 -27.17 18.56 -62.69
N LYS A 7 -27.42 17.35 -62.19
CA LYS A 7 -27.57 17.07 -60.76
C LYS A 7 -26.29 17.51 -60.02
N GLY A 8 -26.42 18.56 -59.20
CA GLY A 8 -25.34 19.09 -58.37
C GLY A 8 -24.88 18.05 -57.35
N ARG A 9 -23.70 17.49 -57.58
CA ARG A 9 -22.95 16.63 -56.66
C ARG A 9 -22.43 17.47 -55.48
N LYS A 10 -23.32 17.87 -54.55
CA LYS A 10 -23.01 18.71 -53.36
C LYS A 10 -23.03 17.95 -52.03
N SER A 11 -23.01 16.61 -52.01
CA SER A 11 -23.11 15.83 -50.76
C SER A 11 -21.78 15.30 -50.19
N GLY A 12 -20.71 15.16 -50.99
CA GLY A 12 -19.46 14.53 -50.53
C GLY A 12 -18.52 15.41 -49.67
N ARG A 13 -18.51 16.73 -49.87
CA ARG A 13 -17.60 17.63 -49.14
C ARG A 13 -18.02 17.89 -47.69
N GLY A 14 -19.32 17.86 -47.40
CA GLY A 14 -19.84 17.98 -46.03
C GLY A 14 -19.53 16.74 -45.19
N VAL A 15 -19.78 15.56 -45.77
CA VAL A 15 -19.48 14.26 -45.13
C VAL A 15 -17.98 14.11 -44.87
N LEU A 16 -17.12 14.47 -45.83
CA LEU A 16 -15.67 14.42 -45.65
C LEU A 16 -15.17 15.35 -44.53
N ARG A 17 -15.73 16.56 -44.40
CA ARG A 17 -15.38 17.50 -43.31
C ARG A 17 -15.78 16.96 -41.94
N VAL A 18 -16.98 16.38 -41.82
CA VAL A 18 -17.44 15.76 -40.57
C VAL A 18 -16.55 14.56 -40.19
N LEU A 19 -16.19 13.73 -41.18
CA LEU A 19 -15.26 12.61 -40.98
C LEU A 19 -13.87 13.08 -40.51
N ILE A 20 -13.32 14.13 -41.14
CA ILE A 20 -12.03 14.70 -40.71
C ILE A 20 -12.11 15.24 -39.28
N VAL A 21 -13.18 15.96 -38.93
CA VAL A 21 -13.37 16.47 -37.56
C VAL A 21 -13.47 15.32 -36.56
N LEU A 22 -14.24 14.28 -36.86
CA LEU A 22 -14.35 13.09 -35.99
C LEU A 22 -13.00 12.38 -35.84
N ILE A 23 -12.24 12.21 -36.91
CA ILE A 23 -10.90 11.62 -36.87
C ILE A 23 -9.97 12.47 -36.00
N VAL A 24 -9.98 13.80 -36.17
CA VAL A 24 -9.16 14.71 -35.35
C VAL A 24 -9.56 14.64 -33.88
N VAL A 25 -10.86 14.62 -33.56
CA VAL A 25 -11.35 14.49 -32.18
C VAL A 25 -10.93 13.15 -31.57
N LEU A 26 -11.06 12.05 -32.32
CA LEU A 26 -10.62 10.72 -31.88
C LEU A 26 -9.11 10.65 -31.67
N LEU A 27 -8.33 11.29 -32.55
CA LEU A 27 -6.87 11.38 -32.39
C LEU A 27 -6.49 12.21 -31.18
N LEU A 28 -7.16 13.35 -30.93
CA LEU A 28 -6.93 14.17 -29.73
C LEU A 28 -7.31 13.43 -28.46
N ALA A 29 -8.44 12.70 -28.47
CA ALA A 29 -8.85 11.86 -27.35
C ALA A 29 -7.84 10.72 -27.10
N LEU A 30 -7.35 10.09 -28.17
CA LEU A 30 -6.31 9.06 -28.07
C LEU A 30 -5.00 9.64 -27.52
N VAL A 31 -4.56 10.80 -28.00
CA VAL A 31 -3.36 11.49 -27.51
C VAL A 31 -3.52 11.85 -26.03
N ALA A 32 -4.68 12.38 -25.63
CA ALA A 32 -4.98 12.68 -24.23
C ALA A 32 -4.97 11.42 -23.35
N LEU A 33 -5.53 10.32 -23.85
CA LEU A 33 -5.56 9.03 -23.14
C LEU A 33 -4.16 8.41 -23.01
N VAL A 34 -3.34 8.48 -24.06
CA VAL A 34 -1.93 8.05 -24.01
C VAL A 34 -1.12 8.95 -23.08
N ALA A 35 -1.27 10.27 -23.15
CA ALA A 35 -0.60 11.21 -22.26
C ALA A 35 -0.99 10.95 -20.79
N TRP A 36 -2.29 10.73 -20.51
CA TRP A 36 -2.76 10.33 -19.19
C TRP A 36 -2.14 9.01 -18.74
N TYR A 37 -2.13 7.97 -19.59
CA TYR A 37 -1.51 6.69 -19.27
C TYR A 37 -0.03 6.82 -18.89
N LEU A 38 0.72 7.67 -19.62
CA LEU A 38 2.12 7.94 -19.33
C LEU A 38 2.30 8.74 -18.02
N LEU A 39 1.45 9.74 -17.78
CA LEU A 39 1.49 10.58 -16.59
C LEU A 39 1.03 9.85 -15.31
N ALA A 40 0.15 8.86 -15.43
CA ALA A 40 -0.36 8.05 -14.33
C ALA A 40 0.71 7.13 -13.73
N GLY A 41 1.82 6.89 -14.43
CA GLY A 41 2.99 6.18 -13.91
C GLY A 41 2.81 4.66 -13.74
N ARG A 42 3.93 3.94 -13.82
CA ARG A 42 4.01 2.51 -13.49
C ARG A 42 4.35 2.35 -12.01
N VAL A 43 4.00 1.21 -11.43
CA VAL A 43 4.52 0.81 -10.11
C VAL A 43 6.04 0.68 -10.26
N PRO A 44 6.85 1.41 -9.48
CA PRO A 44 8.30 1.26 -9.50
C PRO A 44 8.71 -0.16 -9.10
N ALA A 45 9.85 -0.63 -9.60
CA ALA A 45 10.46 -1.82 -9.04
C ALA A 45 10.84 -1.55 -7.57
N PRO A 46 10.86 -2.58 -6.70
CA PRO A 46 11.42 -2.43 -5.37
C PRO A 46 12.85 -1.84 -5.46
N PRO A 47 13.23 -0.95 -4.52
CA PRO A 47 14.61 -0.46 -4.47
C PRO A 47 15.58 -1.64 -4.36
N PRO A 48 16.76 -1.56 -5.00
CA PRO A 48 17.77 -2.61 -4.87
C PRO A 48 18.16 -2.78 -3.40
N GLY A 49 18.30 -4.02 -2.97
CA GLY A 49 18.78 -4.36 -1.63
C GLY A 49 20.20 -3.84 -1.39
N PRO A 50 20.64 -3.75 -0.13
CA PRO A 50 22.02 -3.45 0.18
C PRO A 50 22.92 -4.51 -0.46
N GLY A 51 24.15 -4.11 -0.78
CA GLY A 51 25.18 -5.04 -1.22
C GLY A 51 25.54 -6.05 -0.13
N PRO A 52 26.67 -6.78 -0.28
CA PRO A 52 27.13 -7.70 0.76
C PRO A 52 27.16 -7.01 2.12
N GLU A 53 26.50 -7.62 3.11
CA GLU A 53 26.40 -7.05 4.45
C GLU A 53 27.80 -7.00 5.07
N PRO A 54 28.27 -5.82 5.53
CA PRO A 54 29.49 -5.73 6.33
C PRO A 54 29.33 -6.54 7.62
N GLU A 55 30.45 -6.97 8.20
CA GLU A 55 30.40 -7.58 9.53
C GLU A 55 29.82 -6.58 10.54
N ARG A 56 28.82 -7.00 11.32
CA ARG A 56 28.15 -6.12 12.28
C ARG A 56 29.10 -5.78 13.44
N PRO A 57 29.12 -4.52 13.90
CA PRO A 57 29.90 -4.13 15.06
C PRO A 57 29.34 -4.78 16.34
N SER A 58 30.14 -4.83 17.41
CA SER A 58 29.67 -5.30 18.71
C SER A 58 28.86 -4.27 19.50
N ALA A 59 28.94 -2.99 19.10
CA ALA A 59 28.22 -1.87 19.70
C ALA A 59 27.78 -0.87 18.62
N GLN A 60 26.90 0.06 18.97
CA GLN A 60 26.48 1.17 18.12
C GLN A 60 26.43 2.48 18.91
N PRO A 61 26.38 3.67 18.28
CA PRO A 61 26.33 4.92 19.01
C PRO A 61 25.21 4.99 20.05
N ALA A 62 25.44 5.65 21.18
CA ALA A 62 24.44 5.86 22.24
C ALA A 62 23.19 6.65 21.78
N SER A 63 23.24 7.32 20.63
CA SER A 63 22.08 7.97 20.01
C SER A 63 21.17 7.01 19.25
N CYS A 64 21.62 5.79 18.97
CA CYS A 64 20.85 4.82 18.20
C CYS A 64 19.72 4.21 19.03
N PRO A 65 18.51 4.04 18.48
CA PRO A 65 17.45 3.31 19.15
C PRO A 65 17.69 1.80 19.07
N ASP A 66 17.25 1.03 20.07
CA ASP A 66 17.25 -0.44 20.01
C ASP A 66 16.32 -0.95 18.90
N VAL A 67 15.16 -0.29 18.74
CA VAL A 67 14.13 -0.63 17.78
C VAL A 67 13.68 0.60 17.01
N GLN A 68 13.61 0.52 15.69
CA GLN A 68 12.85 1.48 14.88
C GLN A 68 11.52 0.86 14.47
N VAL A 69 10.42 1.48 14.91
CA VAL A 69 9.06 1.14 14.47
C VAL A 69 8.71 1.99 13.26
N VAL A 70 8.68 1.39 12.08
CA VAL A 70 8.32 2.05 10.82
C VAL A 70 6.82 1.86 10.58
N ALA A 71 6.04 2.91 10.85
CA ALA A 71 4.61 2.95 10.65
C ALA A 71 4.25 3.61 9.32
N ILE A 72 3.47 2.95 8.48
CA ILE A 72 3.10 3.43 7.14
C ILE A 72 1.59 3.66 7.10
N PRO A 73 1.14 4.94 7.11
CA PRO A 73 -0.28 5.28 7.10
C PRO A 73 -1.01 4.84 5.82
N GLY A 74 -2.35 4.80 5.89
CA GLY A 74 -3.20 4.56 4.74
C GLY A 74 -3.34 5.76 3.81
N THR A 75 -4.14 5.59 2.76
CA THR A 75 -4.49 6.69 1.86
C THR A 75 -5.19 7.81 2.63
N TRP A 76 -4.77 9.05 2.38
CA TRP A 76 -5.21 10.29 3.02
C TRP A 76 -4.89 10.40 4.51
N GLU A 77 -3.96 9.59 5.01
CA GLU A 77 -3.54 9.59 6.42
C GLU A 77 -2.11 10.14 6.64
N SER A 78 -1.42 10.55 5.58
CA SER A 78 -0.07 11.12 5.60
C SER A 78 0.06 12.27 4.60
N SER A 79 1.20 12.95 4.64
CA SER A 79 1.63 13.94 3.67
C SER A 79 3.16 13.86 3.49
N ALA A 80 3.64 14.19 2.29
CA ALA A 80 5.08 14.17 1.97
C ALA A 80 5.93 15.18 2.76
N ILE A 81 5.27 16.12 3.46
CA ILE A 81 5.89 17.13 4.31
C ILE A 81 5.47 17.01 5.78
N ASP A 82 4.84 15.88 6.16
CA ASP A 82 4.46 15.65 7.55
C ASP A 82 5.71 15.44 8.44
N ASP A 83 5.57 15.69 9.73
CA ASP A 83 6.61 15.36 10.71
C ASP A 83 6.57 13.85 10.98
N PRO A 84 7.64 13.09 10.69
CA PRO A 84 7.63 11.64 10.87
C PRO A 84 7.54 11.21 12.34
N PHE A 85 7.94 12.05 13.29
CA PHE A 85 7.93 11.75 14.72
C PHE A 85 6.72 12.35 15.43
N ASN A 86 6.09 13.36 14.84
CA ASN A 86 4.86 13.95 15.36
C ASN A 86 3.83 14.22 14.24
N PRO A 87 3.33 13.17 13.57
CA PRO A 87 2.46 13.29 12.40
C PRO A 87 1.18 14.07 12.71
N GLY A 88 0.92 15.09 11.90
CA GLY A 88 -0.17 16.04 12.04
C GLY A 88 -1.00 16.25 10.78
N ALA A 89 -0.65 15.62 9.65
CA ALA A 89 -1.35 15.81 8.37
C ALA A 89 -2.82 15.38 8.43
N ASN A 90 -3.13 14.31 9.17
CA ASN A 90 -4.49 13.87 9.44
C ASN A 90 -4.64 13.34 10.87
N PRO A 91 -5.30 14.08 11.79
CA PRO A 91 -5.47 13.64 13.18
C PRO A 91 -6.38 12.41 13.34
N ALA A 92 -7.14 12.05 12.30
CA ALA A 92 -8.00 10.86 12.25
C ALA A 92 -7.32 9.63 11.61
N SER A 93 -6.04 9.73 11.26
CA SER A 93 -5.26 8.59 10.76
C SER A 93 -5.35 7.39 11.71
N LEU A 94 -5.69 6.21 11.17
CA LEU A 94 -5.81 4.98 11.94
C LEU A 94 -4.50 4.67 12.67
N MET A 95 -3.37 4.83 11.98
CA MET A 95 -2.05 4.53 12.51
C MET A 95 -1.68 5.36 13.74
N LEU A 96 -2.28 6.55 13.95
CA LEU A 96 -2.08 7.34 15.17
C LEU A 96 -2.62 6.66 16.43
N ASN A 97 -3.58 5.74 16.30
CA ASN A 97 -4.06 4.90 17.40
C ASN A 97 -3.06 3.80 17.76
N ILE A 98 -1.98 3.64 17.00
CA ILE A 98 -0.89 2.69 17.26
C ILE A 98 0.40 3.43 17.62
N THR A 99 0.79 4.43 16.83
CA THR A 99 2.07 5.13 17.01
C THR A 99 2.11 5.97 18.28
N ARG A 100 1.05 6.72 18.60
CA ARG A 100 1.02 7.56 19.82
C ARG A 100 1.08 6.74 21.11
N PRO A 101 0.31 5.64 21.26
CA PRO A 101 0.47 4.77 22.42
C PRO A 101 1.84 4.10 22.53
N LEU A 102 2.50 3.77 21.42
CA LEU A 102 3.87 3.25 21.45
C LEU A 102 4.86 4.32 21.91
N GLN A 103 4.77 5.54 21.39
CA GLN A 103 5.58 6.68 21.82
C GLN A 103 5.38 7.04 23.29
N ALA A 104 4.17 6.86 23.82
CA ALA A 104 3.88 7.08 25.24
C ALA A 104 4.45 5.98 26.15
N GLN A 105 4.65 4.76 25.62
CA GLN A 105 5.14 3.61 26.39
C GLN A 105 6.66 3.49 26.40
N PHE A 106 7.35 3.99 25.37
CA PHE A 106 8.78 3.79 25.20
C PHE A 106 9.51 5.11 25.02
N GLU A 107 10.65 5.24 25.70
CA GLU A 107 11.60 6.30 25.41
C GLU A 107 12.22 6.10 24.03
N GLY A 108 12.63 7.18 23.37
CA GLY A 108 13.18 7.14 22.00
C GLY A 108 14.41 6.25 21.86
N GLN A 109 15.20 6.05 22.93
CA GLN A 109 16.32 5.11 22.93
C GLN A 109 15.87 3.64 22.85
N ARG A 110 14.73 3.28 23.46
CA ARG A 110 14.23 1.91 23.38
C ARG A 110 13.46 1.68 22.08
N ALA A 111 12.62 2.63 21.69
CA ALA A 111 11.89 2.55 20.44
C ALA A 111 11.71 3.93 19.81
N GLU A 112 12.31 4.11 18.64
CA GLU A 112 12.02 5.23 17.76
C GLU A 112 10.81 4.90 16.90
N VAL A 113 9.70 5.60 17.11
CA VAL A 113 8.49 5.44 16.29
C VAL A 113 8.53 6.44 15.14
N TYR A 114 8.74 5.94 13.93
CA TYR A 114 8.85 6.70 12.69
C TYR A 114 7.61 6.46 11.82
N THR A 115 6.80 7.49 11.60
CA THR A 115 5.63 7.45 10.71
C THR A 115 6.01 7.98 9.34
N VAL A 116 5.87 7.19 8.28
CA VAL A 116 6.40 7.53 6.96
C VAL A 116 5.66 8.74 6.35
N PRO A 117 6.35 9.86 6.09
CA PRO A 117 5.77 11.04 5.46
C PRO A 117 5.83 10.87 3.94
N TYR A 118 4.67 10.61 3.35
CA TYR A 118 4.55 10.42 1.90
C TYR A 118 3.19 10.93 1.42
N VAL A 119 3.03 11.10 0.11
CA VAL A 119 1.83 11.72 -0.46
C VAL A 119 0.51 11.04 -0.08
N ALA A 120 0.51 9.72 0.13
CA ALA A 120 -0.66 8.94 0.56
C ALA A 120 -1.94 9.21 -0.25
N GLN A 121 -1.85 9.30 -1.57
CA GLN A 121 -2.98 9.61 -2.44
C GLN A 121 -3.45 8.42 -3.27
N PHE A 122 -4.68 8.55 -3.77
CA PHE A 122 -5.30 7.60 -4.68
C PHE A 122 -6.22 8.38 -5.63
N SER A 123 -5.72 8.67 -6.83
CA SER A 123 -6.52 9.33 -7.86
C SER A 123 -7.56 8.38 -8.47
N ASN A 124 -8.80 8.87 -8.62
CA ASN A 124 -9.85 8.19 -9.36
C ASN A 124 -9.57 8.27 -10.88
N PRO A 125 -9.26 7.14 -11.55
CA PRO A 125 -8.85 7.13 -12.96
C PRO A 125 -9.99 7.38 -13.94
N VAL A 126 -11.23 7.60 -13.48
CA VAL A 126 -12.36 7.96 -14.34
C VAL A 126 -12.99 9.31 -13.97
N ALA A 127 -12.38 10.07 -13.04
CA ALA A 127 -12.85 11.39 -12.68
C ALA A 127 -12.68 12.40 -13.85
N LEU A 128 -13.76 13.11 -14.17
CA LEU A 128 -13.77 14.21 -15.15
C LEU A 128 -14.49 15.43 -14.54
N PRO A 129 -13.78 16.53 -14.22
CA PRO A 129 -12.33 16.75 -14.39
C PRO A 129 -11.47 15.86 -13.46
N PRO A 130 -10.15 15.72 -13.73
CA PRO A 130 -9.23 15.01 -12.83
C PRO A 130 -9.31 15.56 -11.41
N ASP A 131 -9.23 14.68 -10.43
CA ASP A 131 -9.41 15.00 -9.00
C ASP A 131 -8.20 15.71 -8.35
N GLY A 132 -7.14 15.98 -9.13
CA GLY A 132 -5.93 16.66 -8.68
C GLY A 132 -5.00 15.80 -7.81
N GLN A 133 -5.31 14.52 -7.63
CA GLN A 133 -4.53 13.61 -6.81
C GLN A 133 -3.44 12.89 -7.60
N MET A 134 -2.42 12.43 -6.88
CA MET A 134 -1.43 11.49 -7.39
C MET A 134 -2.08 10.10 -7.59
N SER A 135 -1.68 9.41 -8.65
CA SER A 135 -2.10 8.03 -8.91
C SER A 135 -1.64 7.09 -7.80
N TYR A 136 -2.39 6.00 -7.59
CA TYR A 136 -2.03 4.96 -6.63
C TYR A 136 -0.61 4.42 -6.86
N ASN A 137 -0.25 4.14 -8.12
CA ASN A 137 1.06 3.61 -8.47
C ASN A 137 2.21 4.53 -8.02
N LYS A 138 2.08 5.83 -8.25
CA LYS A 138 3.11 6.81 -7.86
C LYS A 138 3.12 7.02 -6.35
N SER A 139 1.94 7.11 -5.72
CA SER A 139 1.82 7.26 -4.26
C SER A 139 2.43 6.08 -3.51
N ARG A 140 2.08 4.84 -3.91
CA ARG A 140 2.68 3.62 -3.36
C ARG A 140 4.19 3.59 -3.60
N GLY A 141 4.63 3.92 -4.82
CA GLY A 141 6.06 3.99 -5.15
C GLY A 141 6.85 4.97 -4.30
N GLU A 142 6.31 6.17 -4.08
CA GLU A 142 6.90 7.17 -3.19
C GLU A 142 6.95 6.66 -1.74
N GLY A 143 5.84 6.10 -1.22
CA GLY A 143 5.79 5.56 0.13
C GLY A 143 6.79 4.42 0.36
N THR A 144 6.91 3.48 -0.60
CA THR A 144 7.94 2.43 -0.56
C THR A 144 9.35 3.01 -0.56
N ALA A 145 9.63 4.01 -1.40
CA ALA A 145 10.95 4.63 -1.46
C ALA A 145 11.30 5.33 -0.14
N ARG A 146 10.37 6.11 0.44
CA ARG A 146 10.58 6.82 1.71
C ARG A 146 10.79 5.87 2.89
N ALA A 147 9.96 4.83 2.98
CA ALA A 147 10.10 3.81 4.02
C ALA A 147 11.43 3.06 3.89
N SER A 148 11.81 2.66 2.67
CA SER A 148 13.09 1.99 2.40
C SER A 148 14.28 2.89 2.72
N GLU A 149 14.22 4.17 2.35
CA GLU A 149 15.27 5.16 2.63
C GLU A 149 15.44 5.34 4.14
N ALA A 150 14.35 5.48 4.90
CA ALA A 150 14.40 5.61 6.35
C ALA A 150 15.04 4.38 7.02
N MET A 151 14.64 3.18 6.60
CA MET A 151 15.21 1.92 7.11
C MET A 151 16.69 1.77 6.77
N SER A 152 17.07 2.03 5.52
CA SER A 152 18.47 1.95 5.08
C SER A 152 19.34 3.00 5.78
N ALA A 153 18.83 4.23 5.97
CA ALA A 153 19.54 5.28 6.69
C ALA A 153 19.72 4.92 8.18
N MET A 154 18.68 4.39 8.83
CA MET A 154 18.78 3.90 10.20
C MET A 154 19.81 2.77 10.29
N HIS A 155 19.72 1.75 9.43
CA HIS A 155 20.65 0.63 9.45
C HIS A 155 22.10 1.02 9.17
N ALA A 156 22.33 1.99 8.27
CA ALA A 156 23.66 2.50 7.98
C ALA A 156 24.30 3.22 9.18
N ASN A 157 23.48 3.93 9.97
CA ASN A 157 23.95 4.68 11.14
C ASN A 157 23.97 3.85 12.43
N CYS A 158 23.06 2.88 12.52
CA CYS A 158 22.77 2.06 13.69
C CYS A 158 22.62 0.58 13.26
N PRO A 159 23.75 -0.11 12.99
CA PRO A 159 23.74 -1.44 12.39
C PRO A 159 23.09 -2.54 13.24
N LEU A 160 22.90 -2.29 14.54
CA LEU A 160 22.29 -3.24 15.48
C LEU A 160 20.83 -2.91 15.82
N THR A 161 20.31 -1.77 15.35
CA THR A 161 18.89 -1.43 15.48
C THR A 161 18.05 -2.48 14.78
N THR A 162 17.04 -2.98 15.49
CA THR A 162 16.05 -3.90 14.95
C THR A 162 14.81 -3.15 14.47
N PHE A 163 14.00 -3.76 13.61
CA PHE A 163 12.90 -3.09 12.91
C PHE A 163 11.56 -3.77 13.17
N MET A 164 10.52 -2.96 13.31
CA MET A 164 9.12 -3.37 13.22
C MET A 164 8.48 -2.61 12.07
N LEU A 165 7.73 -3.30 11.20
CA LEU A 165 6.99 -2.64 10.11
C LEU A 165 5.49 -2.76 10.37
N LEU A 166 4.79 -1.64 10.43
CA LEU A 166 3.35 -1.60 10.67
C LEU A 166 2.69 -0.82 9.53
N GLY A 167 1.60 -1.32 8.96
CA GLY A 167 0.94 -0.63 7.86
C GLY A 167 -0.58 -0.82 7.85
N PHE A 168 -1.28 0.19 7.32
CA PHE A 168 -2.72 0.15 7.10
C PHE A 168 -3.08 0.44 5.63
N SER A 169 -3.98 -0.35 5.03
CA SER A 169 -4.51 -0.13 3.67
C SER A 169 -3.39 -0.01 2.62
N GLN A 170 -3.24 1.13 1.93
CA GLN A 170 -2.08 1.41 1.07
C GLN A 170 -0.74 1.21 1.79
N GLY A 171 -0.63 1.62 3.04
CA GLY A 171 0.54 1.41 3.87
C GLY A 171 0.77 -0.04 4.25
N ALA A 172 -0.28 -0.86 4.38
CA ALA A 172 -0.16 -2.30 4.57
C ALA A 172 0.40 -2.99 3.32
N VAL A 173 -0.03 -2.55 2.13
CA VAL A 173 0.55 -3.04 0.87
C VAL A 173 2.05 -2.71 0.82
N ILE A 174 2.44 -1.47 1.13
CA ILE A 174 3.84 -1.01 1.16
C ILE A 174 4.66 -1.82 2.19
N ALA A 175 4.17 -1.93 3.43
CA ALA A 175 4.84 -2.67 4.51
C ALA A 175 5.04 -4.15 4.13
N GLY A 176 4.00 -4.78 3.59
CA GLY A 176 4.06 -6.17 3.15
C GLY A 176 4.99 -6.38 1.95
N ASP A 177 5.08 -5.42 1.03
CA ASP A 177 6.04 -5.48 -0.08
C ASP A 177 7.48 -5.38 0.41
N LEU A 178 7.76 -4.46 1.33
CA LEU A 178 9.08 -4.37 1.98
C LEU A 178 9.42 -5.66 2.72
N ALA A 179 8.47 -6.22 3.47
CA ALA A 179 8.64 -7.49 4.16
C ALA A 179 8.94 -8.64 3.18
N SER A 180 8.25 -8.69 2.04
CA SER A 180 8.53 -9.68 0.99
C SER A 180 9.94 -9.54 0.42
N SER A 181 10.38 -8.31 0.11
CA SER A 181 11.74 -8.05 -0.36
C SER A 181 12.80 -8.41 0.69
N ILE A 182 12.60 -8.01 1.96
CA ILE A 182 13.52 -8.34 3.06
C ILE A 182 13.59 -9.85 3.26
N GLY A 183 12.46 -10.54 3.31
CA GLY A 183 12.40 -12.00 3.47
C GLY A 183 12.99 -12.78 2.28
N ALA A 184 13.10 -12.15 1.11
CA ALA A 184 13.79 -12.66 -0.06
C ALA A 184 15.29 -12.27 -0.13
N GLY A 185 15.80 -11.50 0.84
CA GLY A 185 17.19 -11.04 0.87
C GLY A 185 17.49 -9.89 -0.10
N THR A 186 16.47 -9.18 -0.59
CA THR A 186 16.61 -8.06 -1.53
C THR A 186 16.08 -6.73 -0.97
N GLY A 187 15.64 -6.72 0.28
CA GLY A 187 15.09 -5.54 0.95
C GLY A 187 16.15 -4.67 1.63
N PRO A 188 15.78 -3.50 2.16
CA PRO A 188 16.72 -2.46 2.64
C PRO A 188 17.56 -2.83 3.86
N VAL A 189 17.19 -3.90 4.57
CA VAL A 189 17.84 -4.38 5.79
C VAL A 189 17.86 -5.92 5.82
N PRO A 190 18.78 -6.53 6.58
CA PRO A 190 18.78 -7.97 6.85
C PRO A 190 17.49 -8.46 7.52
N ALA A 191 17.01 -9.65 7.12
CA ALA A 191 15.76 -10.21 7.62
C ALA A 191 15.78 -10.56 9.11
N ASP A 192 16.95 -10.88 9.67
CA ASP A 192 17.08 -11.20 11.09
C ASP A 192 16.99 -9.96 12.00
N LEU A 193 17.14 -8.75 11.44
CA LEU A 193 16.87 -7.50 12.17
C LEU A 193 15.38 -7.15 12.21
N VAL A 194 14.51 -7.82 11.46
CA VAL A 194 13.06 -7.56 11.50
C VAL A 194 12.38 -8.43 12.56
N LEU A 195 11.86 -7.78 13.61
CA LEU A 195 11.20 -8.40 14.76
C LEU A 195 9.77 -8.89 14.42
N GLY A 196 9.10 -8.21 13.50
CA GLY A 196 7.73 -8.47 13.12
C GLY A 196 7.19 -7.49 12.08
N VAL A 197 6.17 -7.93 11.35
CA VAL A 197 5.43 -7.11 10.38
C VAL A 197 3.93 -7.21 10.65
N GLY A 198 3.28 -6.08 10.89
CA GLY A 198 1.84 -6.00 11.18
C GLY A 198 1.08 -5.29 10.07
N LEU A 199 0.14 -6.00 9.45
CA LEU A 199 -0.64 -5.52 8.31
C LEU A 199 -2.12 -5.40 8.69
N ILE A 200 -2.72 -4.23 8.48
CA ILE A 200 -4.16 -4.01 8.64
C ILE A 200 -4.75 -3.67 7.27
N ALA A 201 -5.74 -4.43 6.82
CA ALA A 201 -6.38 -4.25 5.52
C ALA A 201 -5.40 -4.29 4.33
N ASP A 202 -4.54 -5.31 4.26
CA ASP A 202 -3.62 -5.47 3.14
C ASP A 202 -4.35 -5.78 1.83
N GLY A 203 -4.26 -4.85 0.87
CA GLY A 203 -4.78 -5.00 -0.49
C GLY A 203 -4.16 -6.16 -1.28
N ARG A 204 -3.05 -6.72 -0.80
CA ARG A 204 -2.37 -7.90 -1.35
C ARG A 204 -2.42 -9.12 -0.43
N ARG A 205 -3.34 -9.17 0.53
CA ARG A 205 -3.52 -10.31 1.44
C ARG A 205 -3.72 -11.61 0.65
N GLU A 206 -2.91 -12.61 0.96
CA GLU A 206 -3.00 -13.96 0.40
C GLU A 206 -3.20 -15.00 1.52
N PRO A 207 -4.26 -15.82 1.47
CA PRO A 207 -4.50 -16.84 2.49
C PRO A 207 -3.30 -17.77 2.69
N GLY A 208 -2.93 -18.01 3.95
CA GLY A 208 -1.84 -18.92 4.31
C GLY A 208 -0.42 -18.33 4.23
N THR A 209 -0.27 -17.05 3.87
CA THR A 209 1.06 -16.42 3.80
C THR A 209 1.47 -15.68 5.08
N ALA A 210 0.51 -15.26 5.90
CA ALA A 210 0.71 -14.57 7.18
C ALA A 210 -0.16 -15.20 8.28
N GLN A 211 0.21 -14.95 9.54
CA GLN A 211 -0.62 -15.32 10.69
C GLN A 211 -1.85 -14.42 10.75
N ILE A 212 -3.03 -15.02 10.72
CA ILE A 212 -4.30 -14.28 10.78
C ILE A 212 -4.61 -13.92 12.22
N VAL A 213 -4.95 -12.66 12.44
CA VAL A 213 -5.39 -12.13 13.73
C VAL A 213 -6.86 -11.77 13.64
N GLY A 214 -7.65 -12.27 14.59
CA GLY A 214 -9.10 -12.11 14.60
C GLY A 214 -9.83 -13.15 13.74
N THR A 215 -11.03 -12.79 13.30
CA THR A 215 -11.90 -13.71 12.57
C THR A 215 -11.34 -13.99 11.18
N PRO A 216 -11.06 -15.25 10.80
CA PRO A 216 -10.61 -15.57 9.46
C PRO A 216 -11.64 -15.18 8.40
N VAL A 217 -11.17 -14.54 7.33
CA VAL A 217 -11.99 -14.18 6.18
C VAL A 217 -11.64 -15.03 4.96
N ALA A 218 -12.66 -15.35 4.15
CA ALA A 218 -12.54 -16.28 3.03
C ALA A 218 -11.98 -15.65 1.75
N GLY A 219 -12.07 -14.33 1.59
CA GLY A 219 -11.60 -13.62 0.41
C GLY A 219 -10.08 -13.50 0.32
N VAL A 220 -9.63 -12.64 -0.57
CA VAL A 220 -8.23 -12.28 -0.84
C VAL A 220 -8.11 -10.76 -0.94
N GLY A 221 -6.90 -10.21 -0.96
CA GLY A 221 -6.69 -8.79 -1.24
C GLY A 221 -7.25 -8.37 -2.61
N ALA A 222 -7.73 -7.13 -2.72
CA ALA A 222 -8.28 -6.57 -3.96
C ALA A 222 -7.30 -6.65 -5.13
N GLU A 223 -6.00 -6.48 -4.88
CA GLU A 223 -4.97 -6.60 -5.92
C GLU A 223 -4.76 -8.05 -6.39
N LEU A 224 -5.12 -9.06 -5.58
CA LEU A 224 -5.18 -10.47 -5.99
C LEU A 224 -6.50 -10.75 -6.72
N SER A 225 -7.62 -10.28 -6.17
CA SER A 225 -8.96 -10.45 -6.74
C SER A 225 -9.07 -9.92 -8.17
N LEU A 226 -8.45 -8.76 -8.41
CA LEU A 226 -8.39 -8.06 -9.70
C LEU A 226 -7.04 -8.26 -10.42
N GLY A 227 -6.27 -9.28 -10.01
CA GLY A 227 -4.94 -9.56 -10.54
C GLY A 227 -4.94 -9.65 -12.07
N GLY A 228 -4.02 -8.92 -12.71
CA GLY A 228 -3.92 -8.85 -14.17
C GLY A 228 -4.73 -7.72 -14.82
N LEU A 229 -5.63 -7.06 -14.09
CA LEU A 229 -6.27 -5.82 -14.56
C LEU A 229 -5.27 -4.65 -14.50
N LYS A 230 -4.98 -4.07 -15.66
CA LYS A 230 -4.09 -2.91 -15.80
C LYS A 230 -4.93 -1.66 -16.01
N VAL A 231 -5.44 -1.08 -14.93
CA VAL A 231 -6.05 0.26 -14.97
C VAL A 231 -4.92 1.30 -14.94
N PRO A 232 -4.92 2.32 -15.82
CA PRO A 232 -3.92 3.38 -15.79
C PRO A 232 -3.82 4.01 -14.39
N GLY A 233 -2.62 4.03 -13.81
CA GLY A 233 -2.36 4.61 -12.48
C GLY A 233 -2.73 3.76 -11.27
N MET A 234 -3.36 2.59 -11.46
CA MET A 234 -3.75 1.67 -10.38
C MET A 234 -3.54 0.21 -10.82
N THR A 235 -2.29 -0.22 -10.79
CA THR A 235 -1.93 -1.59 -11.16
C THR A 235 -2.28 -2.54 -10.02
N MET A 236 -3.10 -3.55 -10.30
CA MET A 236 -3.40 -4.63 -9.36
C MET A 236 -2.27 -5.66 -9.43
N THR A 237 -1.34 -5.61 -8.47
CA THR A 237 -0.04 -6.30 -8.57
C THR A 237 -0.10 -7.79 -8.21
N GLY A 238 -1.26 -8.33 -7.85
CA GLY A 238 -1.43 -9.76 -7.56
C GLY A 238 -0.73 -10.21 -6.28
N ALA A 239 -0.50 -11.52 -6.17
CA ALA A 239 0.23 -12.14 -5.06
C ALA A 239 1.68 -11.64 -4.98
N ARG A 240 2.26 -11.62 -3.78
CA ARG A 240 3.68 -11.29 -3.58
C ARG A 240 4.54 -12.48 -4.03
N PRO A 241 5.45 -12.32 -5.01
CA PRO A 241 6.31 -13.43 -5.43
C PRO A 241 7.11 -13.99 -4.26
N GLY A 242 6.97 -15.28 -3.96
CA GLY A 242 7.65 -15.93 -2.83
C GLY A 242 7.06 -15.62 -1.45
N GLY A 243 5.91 -14.94 -1.38
CA GLY A 243 5.28 -14.53 -0.13
C GLY A 243 6.18 -13.61 0.69
N PHE A 244 6.28 -13.86 1.99
CA PHE A 244 7.15 -13.10 2.89
C PHE A 244 8.51 -13.76 3.15
N GLY A 245 8.86 -14.82 2.40
CA GLY A 245 10.16 -15.50 2.52
C GLY A 245 10.50 -15.90 3.97
N SER A 246 11.72 -15.56 4.41
CA SER A 246 12.20 -15.84 5.77
C SER A 246 11.47 -15.07 6.88
N LEU A 247 10.64 -14.07 6.54
CA LEU A 247 9.81 -13.33 7.50
C LEU A 247 8.41 -13.91 7.67
N GLY A 248 8.01 -14.94 6.91
CA GLY A 248 6.64 -15.47 6.95
C GLY A 248 6.17 -15.92 8.35
N ASP A 249 7.09 -16.31 9.23
CA ASP A 249 6.80 -16.72 10.61
C ASP A 249 6.47 -15.57 11.57
N ARG A 250 6.68 -14.31 11.15
CA ARG A 250 6.49 -13.11 11.98
C ARG A 250 5.71 -11.99 11.29
N VAL A 251 5.02 -12.31 10.19
CA VAL A 251 4.02 -11.43 9.58
C VAL A 251 2.64 -11.77 10.15
N VAL A 252 1.94 -10.76 10.65
CA VAL A 252 0.55 -10.84 11.11
C VAL A 252 -0.35 -9.98 10.23
N ASP A 253 -1.54 -10.47 9.95
CA ASP A 253 -2.53 -9.83 9.08
C ASP A 253 -3.89 -9.73 9.80
N ILE A 254 -4.44 -8.52 9.85
CA ILE A 254 -5.79 -8.22 10.33
C ILE A 254 -6.62 -7.76 9.13
N CYS A 255 -7.72 -8.47 8.90
CA CYS A 255 -8.71 -8.09 7.90
C CYS A 255 -10.11 -8.23 8.48
N ALA A 256 -10.89 -7.16 8.43
CA ALA A 256 -12.27 -7.18 8.87
C ALA A 256 -13.15 -7.88 7.82
N PRO A 257 -14.14 -8.69 8.23
CA PRO A 257 -15.09 -9.28 7.30
C PRO A 257 -15.78 -8.22 6.44
N SER A 258 -15.88 -8.50 5.14
CA SER A 258 -16.49 -7.60 4.14
C SER A 258 -15.73 -6.28 3.92
N ASP A 259 -14.48 -6.15 4.38
CA ASP A 259 -13.59 -5.10 3.87
C ASP A 259 -13.13 -5.47 2.46
N GLY A 260 -13.69 -4.80 1.44
CA GLY A 260 -13.37 -5.07 0.03
C GLY A 260 -11.91 -4.84 -0.36
N ILE A 261 -11.08 -4.24 0.50
CA ILE A 261 -9.64 -4.11 0.26
C ILE A 261 -8.91 -5.42 0.53
N CYS A 262 -9.19 -6.13 1.62
CA CYS A 262 -8.44 -7.32 2.05
C CYS A 262 -9.27 -8.63 2.01
N ASP A 263 -10.59 -8.52 1.86
CA ASP A 263 -11.57 -9.61 1.82
C ASP A 263 -12.39 -9.55 0.51
N ALA A 264 -11.72 -9.34 -0.62
CA ALA A 264 -12.32 -9.36 -1.95
C ALA A 264 -12.61 -10.80 -2.45
N PRO A 265 -13.63 -11.03 -3.29
CA PRO A 265 -13.87 -12.35 -3.87
C PRO A 265 -12.68 -12.79 -4.73
N ALA A 266 -12.20 -14.02 -4.55
CA ALA A 266 -11.12 -14.55 -5.36
C ALA A 266 -11.54 -14.68 -6.84
N ASN A 267 -10.70 -14.22 -7.76
CA ASN A 267 -10.93 -14.26 -9.21
C ASN A 267 -12.23 -13.57 -9.64
N ALA A 268 -12.43 -12.31 -9.23
CA ALA A 268 -13.69 -11.59 -9.43
C ALA A 268 -14.15 -11.47 -10.90
N PHE A 269 -13.21 -11.53 -11.85
CA PHE A 269 -13.50 -11.48 -13.29
C PHE A 269 -13.61 -12.85 -13.96
N ASN A 270 -13.48 -13.96 -13.22
CA ASN A 270 -13.70 -15.28 -13.79
C ASN A 270 -15.21 -15.45 -14.09
N PRO A 271 -15.61 -15.75 -15.34
CA PRO A 271 -17.02 -15.91 -15.71
C PRO A 271 -17.78 -16.92 -14.84
N VAL A 272 -17.08 -17.94 -14.33
CA VAL A 272 -17.65 -18.97 -13.45
C VAL A 272 -17.96 -18.42 -12.05
N ASN A 273 -17.21 -17.42 -11.59
CA ASN A 273 -17.36 -16.81 -10.25
C ASN A 273 -18.16 -15.51 -10.28
N PHE A 274 -18.72 -15.12 -11.42
CA PHE A 274 -19.36 -13.81 -11.60
C PHE A 274 -20.53 -13.57 -10.62
N LEU A 275 -21.42 -14.55 -10.43
CA LEU A 275 -22.56 -14.42 -9.50
C LEU A 275 -22.11 -14.33 -8.03
N ALA A 276 -21.13 -15.14 -7.62
CA ALA A 276 -20.56 -15.09 -6.27
C ALA A 276 -19.82 -13.77 -6.02
N SER A 277 -19.11 -13.26 -7.04
CA SER A 277 -18.41 -11.98 -6.98
C SER A 277 -19.37 -10.80 -6.89
N LEU A 278 -20.49 -10.83 -7.63
CA LEU A 278 -21.54 -9.82 -7.52
C LEU A 278 -22.18 -9.77 -6.13
N ALA A 279 -22.44 -10.92 -5.52
CA ALA A 279 -22.97 -10.97 -4.16
C ALA A 279 -22.00 -10.31 -3.15
N ARG A 280 -20.71 -10.61 -3.28
CA ARG A 280 -19.63 -10.03 -2.45
C ARG A 280 -19.43 -8.52 -2.69
N ILE A 281 -19.51 -8.06 -3.94
CA ILE A 281 -19.43 -6.63 -4.27
C ILE A 281 -20.59 -5.85 -3.62
N GLY A 282 -21.78 -6.45 -3.51
CA GLY A 282 -22.92 -5.87 -2.79
C GLY A 282 -22.63 -5.57 -1.32
N GLU A 283 -21.77 -6.35 -0.67
CA GLU A 283 -21.35 -6.13 0.73
C GLU A 283 -20.46 -4.90 0.92
N TYR A 284 -19.89 -4.34 -0.15
CA TYR A 284 -18.99 -3.18 -0.09
C TYR A 284 -19.72 -1.85 -0.30
N ILE A 285 -20.95 -1.89 -0.83
CA ILE A 285 -21.72 -0.67 -1.11
C ILE A 285 -22.18 -0.05 0.22
N ASN A 286 -21.80 1.21 0.46
CA ASN A 286 -22.06 1.94 1.71
C ASN A 286 -21.49 1.25 2.96
N ASN A 287 -20.44 0.44 2.81
CA ASN A 287 -19.82 -0.27 3.93
C ASN A 287 -18.70 0.57 4.56
N PRO A 288 -18.84 1.04 5.83
CA PRO A 288 -17.83 1.83 6.49
C PRO A 288 -16.68 0.99 7.09
N VAL A 289 -16.72 -0.35 7.01
CA VAL A 289 -15.80 -1.26 7.72
C VAL A 289 -14.33 -0.87 7.56
N HIS A 290 -13.91 -0.46 6.37
CA HIS A 290 -12.52 -0.06 6.11
C HIS A 290 -12.05 1.10 7.01
N ALA A 291 -12.94 2.01 7.40
CA ALA A 291 -12.63 3.13 8.29
C ALA A 291 -12.77 2.78 9.78
N MET A 292 -13.29 1.60 10.12
CA MET A 292 -13.75 1.24 11.47
C MET A 292 -12.82 0.30 12.23
N TYR A 293 -11.58 0.09 11.76
CA TYR A 293 -10.60 -0.79 12.42
C TYR A 293 -10.28 -0.40 13.86
N ASN A 294 -10.41 0.89 14.22
CA ASN A 294 -10.23 1.33 15.62
C ASN A 294 -11.32 0.81 16.57
N SER A 295 -12.44 0.34 16.02
CA SER A 295 -13.56 -0.27 16.76
C SER A 295 -13.78 -1.75 16.41
N PHE A 296 -13.05 -2.28 15.42
CA PHE A 296 -13.15 -3.66 14.99
C PHE A 296 -12.47 -4.56 16.03
N VAL A 297 -13.27 -5.38 16.72
CA VAL A 297 -12.78 -6.30 17.76
C VAL A 297 -12.18 -7.57 17.13
N VAL A 298 -10.98 -7.94 17.56
CA VAL A 298 -10.22 -9.10 17.04
C VAL A 298 -10.13 -10.26 18.01
N ASP A 299 -10.60 -10.12 19.25
CA ASP A 299 -10.59 -11.20 20.24
C ASP A 299 -11.82 -11.20 21.15
N GLN A 300 -11.93 -12.22 22.00
CA GLN A 300 -13.05 -12.37 22.94
C GLN A 300 -13.03 -11.36 24.10
N ASN A 301 -11.90 -10.67 24.31
CA ASN A 301 -11.73 -9.69 25.37
C ASN A 301 -12.22 -8.30 24.97
N GLY A 302 -12.67 -8.12 23.71
CA GLY A 302 -13.09 -6.84 23.19
C GLY A 302 -11.93 -5.98 22.69
N THR A 303 -10.73 -6.54 22.50
CA THR A 303 -9.57 -5.79 22.00
C THR A 303 -9.79 -5.40 20.54
N THR A 304 -9.67 -4.11 20.23
CA THR A 304 -9.81 -3.63 18.85
C THR A 304 -8.54 -3.90 18.04
N ALA A 305 -8.62 -3.84 16.71
CA ALA A 305 -7.46 -4.12 15.83
C ALA A 305 -6.26 -3.21 16.14
N THR A 306 -6.49 -1.92 16.39
CA THR A 306 -5.45 -0.95 16.76
C THR A 306 -4.88 -1.23 18.14
N GLN A 307 -5.71 -1.58 19.13
CA GLN A 307 -5.25 -1.97 20.47
C GLN A 307 -4.41 -3.25 20.42
N TRP A 308 -4.87 -4.25 19.68
CA TRP A 308 -4.15 -5.52 19.52
C TRP A 308 -2.79 -5.28 18.86
N MET A 309 -2.77 -4.51 17.76
CA MET A 309 -1.53 -4.19 17.05
C MET A 309 -0.55 -3.41 17.93
N THR A 310 -1.06 -2.46 18.73
CA THR A 310 -0.27 -1.72 19.72
C THR A 310 0.35 -2.64 20.76
N ASN A 311 -0.45 -3.53 21.35
CA ASN A 311 0.02 -4.45 22.39
C ASN A 311 1.05 -5.42 21.82
N TRP A 312 0.78 -6.01 20.67
CA TRP A 312 1.69 -6.92 19.98
C TRP A 312 3.02 -6.24 19.63
N ALA A 313 2.98 -5.03 19.06
CA ALA A 313 4.19 -4.27 18.76
C ALA A 313 4.97 -3.90 20.03
N ALA A 314 4.27 -3.52 21.10
CA ALA A 314 4.89 -3.21 22.39
C ALA A 314 5.55 -4.45 23.01
N ASP A 315 4.94 -5.64 22.91
CA ASP A 315 5.51 -6.89 23.37
C ASP A 315 6.80 -7.23 22.59
N LYS A 316 6.78 -7.04 21.26
CA LYS A 316 7.97 -7.21 20.41
C LYS A 316 9.08 -6.25 20.82
N VAL A 317 8.76 -4.97 20.99
CA VAL A 317 9.71 -3.95 21.47
C VAL A 317 10.27 -4.30 22.84
N ARG A 318 9.47 -4.77 23.81
CA ARG A 318 9.99 -5.18 25.13
C ARG A 318 10.91 -6.39 25.04
N SER A 319 10.63 -7.33 24.14
CA SER A 319 11.44 -8.54 23.95
C SER A 319 12.66 -8.36 23.04
N ALA A 320 12.79 -7.21 22.38
CA ALA A 320 13.89 -6.94 21.47
C ALA A 320 15.27 -7.00 22.17
N PRO A 321 16.35 -7.32 21.46
CA PRO A 321 17.70 -7.19 21.99
C PRO A 321 17.98 -5.78 22.55
N THR A 322 18.94 -5.69 23.47
CA THR A 322 19.54 -4.43 23.93
C THR A 322 21.00 -4.44 23.48
N PRO A 323 21.30 -3.93 22.26
CA PRO A 323 22.68 -3.84 21.78
C PRO A 323 23.58 -3.08 22.74
N ALA A 324 24.89 -3.32 22.67
CA ALA A 324 25.82 -2.46 23.39
C ALA A 324 25.84 -1.06 22.75
N HIS A 325 25.89 -0.03 23.58
CA HIS A 325 26.01 1.36 23.14
C HIS A 325 27.35 1.96 23.54
N GLU A 326 27.95 2.77 22.67
CA GLU A 326 29.21 3.50 22.88
C GLU A 326 29.11 5.00 22.58
#